data_AF-A0A969G8L0-F1
#
_entry.id   AF-A0A969G8L0-F1
#
_cell.length_a   1.000
_cell.length_b   1.000
_cell.length_c   1.000
_cell.angle_alpha   90.00
_cell.angle_beta   90.00
_cell.angle_gamma   90.00
#
_symmetry.space_group_name_H-M   'P 1'
#
loop_
_entity.id
_entity.type
_entity.pdbx_description
1 polymer ?
#
loop_
_entity_poly.entity_id
_entity_poly.type
_entity_poly.pdbx_seq_one_letter_code
_entity_poly.pdbx_strand_id
1 'polypeptide(L)'
;MAPWILLKTQQRLRADSRQDLAIVGIYHSHPGGSPIPSSHDLQLAWPQYSYWIIALDGTMEPAKVKSWHLVQDHGFEEEPLTFR
;
A
#
# COMPACT_ATOMS: atom_id res chain seq x y z
N MET A 1 -7.98 5.34 1.81
CA MET A 1 -7.74 5.76 3.21
C MET A 1 -8.28 7.17 3.41
N ALA A 2 -8.91 7.50 4.54
CA ALA A 2 -9.37 8.86 4.78
C ALA A 2 -8.18 9.82 4.95
N PRO A 3 -8.12 10.98 4.25
CA PRO A 3 -6.94 11.86 4.27
C PRO A 3 -6.49 12.31 5.66
N TRP A 4 -7.44 12.50 6.59
CA TRP A 4 -7.15 12.93 7.96
C TRP A 4 -6.39 11.87 8.78
N ILE A 5 -6.53 10.58 8.45
CA ILE A 5 -5.77 9.51 9.09
C ILE A 5 -4.30 9.63 8.67
N LEU A 6 -4.04 9.81 7.38
CA LEU A 6 -2.69 9.96 6.85
C LEU A 6 -1.96 11.14 7.52
N LEU A 7 -2.62 12.31 7.60
CA LEU A 7 -2.05 13.50 8.23
C LEU A 7 -1.74 13.27 9.71
N LYS A 8 -2.68 12.71 10.48
CA LYS A 8 -2.46 12.45 11.91
C LYS A 8 -1.35 11.43 12.13
N THR A 9 -1.26 10.40 11.29
CA THR A 9 -0.17 9.42 11.34
C THR A 9 1.17 10.10 11.06
N GLN A 10 1.27 10.92 10.00
CA GLN A 10 2.48 11.67 9.68
C GLN A 10 2.91 12.61 10.82
N GLN A 11 1.97 13.34 11.43
CA GLN A 11 2.24 14.21 12.58
C GLN A 11 2.77 13.42 13.77
N ARG A 12 2.15 12.27 14.08
CA ARG A 12 2.57 11.41 15.19
C ARG A 12 3.97 10.83 14.98
N LEU A 13 4.28 10.34 13.77
CA LEU A 13 5.59 9.79 13.45
C LEU A 13 6.69 10.87 13.55
N ARG A 14 6.43 12.11 13.12
CA ARG A 14 7.37 13.23 13.25
C ARG A 14 7.56 13.72 14.69
N ALA A 15 6.53 13.59 15.54
CA ALA A 15 6.59 14.02 16.93
C ALA A 15 7.32 13.01 17.84
N ASP A 16 7.43 11.75 17.42
CA ASP A 16 8.16 10.73 18.16
C ASP A 16 9.66 10.85 17.90
N SER A 17 10.37 11.55 18.78
CA SER A 17 11.83 11.76 18.67
C SER A 17 12.66 10.51 18.93
N ARG A 18 12.05 9.37 19.29
CA ARG A 18 12.77 8.12 19.59
C ARG A 18 13.20 7.38 18.33
N GLN A 19 12.54 7.63 17.20
CA GLN A 19 12.81 6.96 15.92
C GLN A 19 12.49 7.88 14.74
N ASP A 20 13.36 7.91 13.73
CA ASP A 20 13.08 8.61 12.47
C ASP A 20 12.19 7.74 11.57
N LEU A 21 10.90 7.74 11.87
CA LEU A 21 9.91 6.94 11.15
C LEU A 21 9.18 7.76 10.09
N ALA A 22 8.92 7.11 8.96
CA ALA A 22 8.08 7.62 7.89
C ALA A 22 7.08 6.56 7.45
N ILE A 23 5.96 7.00 6.87
CA ILE A 23 5.06 6.10 6.15
C ILE A 23 5.77 5.72 4.84
N VAL A 24 6.08 4.44 4.67
CA VAL A 24 6.76 3.93 3.46
C VAL A 24 5.78 3.26 2.49
N GLY A 25 4.59 2.90 2.96
CA GLY A 25 3.60 2.22 2.12
C GLY A 25 2.23 2.10 2.77
N ILE A 26 1.28 1.62 1.97
CA ILE A 26 -0.10 1.32 2.34
C ILE A 26 -0.38 -0.12 1.93
N TYR A 27 -1.19 -0.84 2.71
CA TYR A 27 -1.64 -2.17 2.33
C TYR A 27 -3.16 -2.29 2.41
N HIS A 28 -3.74 -3.12 1.55
CA HIS A 28 -5.15 -3.52 1.59
C HIS A 28 -5.34 -4.88 0.96
N SER A 29 -6.54 -5.45 1.13
CA SER A 29 -6.89 -6.75 0.59
C SER A 29 -7.93 -6.65 -0.54
N HIS A 30 -7.86 -7.60 -1.48
CA HIS A 30 -8.87 -7.85 -2.50
C HIS A 30 -9.59 -9.16 -2.19
N PRO A 31 -10.82 -9.12 -1.64
CA PRO A 31 -11.63 -10.33 -1.40
C PRO A 31 -11.98 -11.04 -2.72
N GLY A 32 -11.65 -12.33 -2.84
CA GLY A 32 -11.93 -13.13 -4.04
C GLY A 32 -11.25 -12.63 -5.33
N GLY A 33 -10.21 -11.79 -5.20
CA GLY A 33 -9.60 -11.05 -6.29
C GLY A 33 -8.13 -11.40 -6.55
N SER A 34 -7.55 -10.73 -7.55
CA SER A 34 -6.13 -10.80 -7.89
C SER A 34 -5.35 -9.73 -7.10
N PRO A 35 -4.07 -9.96 -6.74
CA PRO A 35 -3.23 -8.96 -6.08
C PRO A 35 -2.69 -7.92 -7.09
N ILE A 36 -3.54 -7.47 -8.01
CA ILE A 36 -3.25 -6.49 -9.06
C ILE A 36 -4.05 -5.22 -8.74
N PRO A 37 -3.46 -4.02 -8.83
CA PRO A 37 -4.16 -2.76 -8.58
C PRO A 37 -5.34 -2.57 -9.54
N SER A 38 -6.46 -2.15 -8.98
CA SER A 38 -7.67 -1.76 -9.71
C SER A 38 -7.59 -0.30 -10.19
N SER A 39 -8.56 0.11 -11.02
CA SER A 39 -8.72 1.51 -11.39
C SER A 39 -9.03 2.43 -10.19
N HIS A 40 -9.64 1.88 -9.14
CA HIS A 40 -9.89 2.61 -7.90
C HIS A 40 -8.61 2.82 -7.10
N ASP A 41 -7.75 1.79 -7.05
CA ASP A 41 -6.43 1.91 -6.43
C ASP A 41 -5.59 2.99 -7.11
N LEU A 42 -5.60 3.02 -8.46
CA LEU A 42 -4.88 4.02 -9.25
C LEU A 42 -5.33 5.46 -8.95
N GLN A 43 -6.64 5.69 -8.82
CA GLN A 43 -7.19 7.03 -8.55
C GLN A 43 -6.81 7.57 -7.16
N LEU A 44 -6.55 6.69 -6.19
CA LEU A 44 -6.25 7.05 -4.81
C LEU A 44 -4.76 6.95 -4.47
N ALA A 45 -3.94 6.48 -5.41
CA ALA A 45 -2.53 6.24 -5.18
C ALA A 45 -1.70 7.53 -5.23
N TRP A 46 -0.63 7.54 -4.45
CA TRP A 46 0.37 8.60 -4.43
C TRP A 46 1.74 8.01 -4.80
N PRO A 47 2.53 8.68 -5.66
CA PRO A 47 3.83 8.16 -6.12
C PRO A 47 4.87 7.88 -5.03
N GLN A 48 4.71 8.44 -3.82
CA GLN A 48 5.68 8.33 -2.74
C GLN A 48 5.55 7.05 -1.89
N TYR A 49 4.55 6.20 -2.18
CA TYR A 49 4.25 5.02 -1.36
C TYR A 49 4.32 3.73 -2.17
N SER A 50 4.77 2.68 -1.50
CA SER A 50 4.60 1.29 -1.93
C SER A 50 3.22 0.78 -1.53
N TYR A 51 2.62 -0.09 -2.34
CA TYR A 51 1.27 -0.63 -2.17
C TYR A 51 1.30 -2.15 -2.11
N TRP A 52 1.04 -2.70 -0.94
CA TRP A 52 0.89 -4.15 -0.78
C TRP A 52 -0.57 -4.54 -0.99
N ILE A 53 -0.82 -5.31 -2.04
CA ILE A 53 -2.15 -5.82 -2.34
C ILE A 53 -2.19 -7.31 -2.02
N ILE A 54 -3.07 -7.65 -1.08
CA ILE A 54 -3.24 -9.01 -0.56
C ILE A 54 -4.49 -9.61 -1.18
N ALA A 55 -4.33 -10.57 -2.09
CA ALA A 55 -5.44 -11.36 -2.58
C ALA A 55 -5.91 -12.34 -1.50
N LEU A 56 -7.20 -12.33 -1.23
CA LEU A 56 -7.85 -13.30 -0.35
C LEU A 56 -8.60 -14.34 -1.18
N ASP A 57 -8.56 -15.60 -0.75
CA ASP A 57 -9.31 -16.67 -1.39
C ASP A 57 -10.81 -16.67 -1.00
N GLY A 58 -11.54 -17.69 -1.46
CA GLY A 58 -12.97 -17.86 -1.17
C GLY A 58 -13.30 -18.11 0.31
N THR A 59 -12.30 -18.34 1.16
CA THR A 59 -12.42 -18.48 2.61
C THR A 59 -11.96 -17.25 3.38
N MET A 60 -11.61 -16.16 2.67
CA MET A 60 -11.02 -14.93 3.23
C MET A 60 -9.61 -15.08 3.81
N GLU A 61 -8.90 -16.16 3.44
CA GLU A 61 -7.51 -16.37 3.85
C GLU A 61 -6.54 -15.73 2.84
N PRO A 62 -5.37 -15.20 3.28
CA PRO A 62 -4.37 -14.65 2.38
C PRO A 62 -3.80 -15.70 1.42
N ALA A 63 -4.06 -15.53 0.13
CA ALA A 63 -3.60 -16.47 -0.90
C ALA A 63 -2.32 -15.98 -1.60
N LYS A 64 -2.23 -14.68 -1.90
CA LYS A 64 -1.08 -14.09 -2.59
C LYS A 64 -0.90 -12.63 -2.24
N VAL A 65 0.35 -12.19 -2.13
CA VAL A 65 0.69 -10.78 -1.92
C VAL A 65 1.60 -10.33 -3.06
N LYS A 66 1.36 -9.11 -3.54
CA LYS A 66 2.27 -8.38 -4.42
C LYS A 66 2.44 -6.96 -3.93
N SER A 67 3.58 -6.37 -4.28
CA SER A 67 3.91 -5.00 -3.97
C SER A 67 3.96 -4.19 -5.26
N TRP A 68 3.51 -2.94 -5.20
CA TRP A 68 3.35 -2.09 -6.36
C TRP A 68 3.73 -0.65 -6.02
N HIS A 69 4.36 0.06 -6.96
CA HIS A 69 4.60 1.48 -6.84
C HIS A 69 4.02 2.23 -8.04
N LEU A 70 3.54 3.45 -7.80
CA LEU A 70 2.96 4.27 -8.86
C LEU A 70 4.07 5.03 -9.59
N VAL A 71 4.25 4.72 -10.88
CA VAL A 71 5.13 5.46 -11.79
C VAL A 71 4.31 6.56 -12.46
N GLN A 72 4.78 7.80 -12.36
CA GLN A 72 4.13 8.95 -12.97
C GLN A 72 3.88 8.68 -14.46
N ASP A 73 2.65 8.95 -14.92
CA ASP A 73 2.20 8.80 -16.31
C ASP A 73 2.17 7.35 -16.87
N HIS A 74 2.63 6.35 -16.11
CA HIS A 74 2.70 4.95 -16.55
C HIS A 74 1.81 3.98 -15.74
N GLY A 75 1.29 4.41 -14.59
CA GLY A 75 0.47 3.56 -13.73
C GLY A 75 1.32 2.75 -12.76
N PHE A 76 0.84 1.57 -12.36
CA PHE A 76 1.55 0.75 -11.38
C PHE A 76 2.57 -0.18 -12.00
N GLU A 77 3.73 -0.27 -11.36
CA GLU A 77 4.76 -1.28 -11.62
C GLU A 77 4.95 -2.16 -10.39
N GLU A 78 5.10 -3.47 -10.62
CA GLU A 78 5.34 -4.45 -9.55
C GLU A 78 6.75 -4.25 -8.97
N GLU A 79 6.85 -4.14 -7.65
CA GLU A 79 8.12 -4.08 -6.94
C GLU A 79 8.39 -5.43 -6.22
N PRO A 80 9.63 -5.93 -6.21
CA PRO A 80 9.94 -7.22 -5.62
C PRO A 80 9.83 -7.18 -4.09
N LEU A 81 9.18 -8.20 -3.53
CA LEU A 81 9.16 -8.44 -2.07
C LEU A 81 10.33 -9.34 -1.68
N THR A 82 11.23 -8.80 -0.85
CA THR A 82 12.35 -9.55 -0.28
C THR A 82 12.22 -9.65 1.24
N PHE A 83 12.34 -10.86 1.77
CA PHE A 83 12.36 -11.12 3.20
C PHE A 83 13.78 -11.51 3.59
N ARG A 84 14.31 -10.89 4.65
CA ARG A 84 15.65 -11.16 5.20
C ARG A 84 15.52 -11.83 6.56
#